data_AF-A0A091BP97-F1
#
_entry.id   AF-A0A091BP97-F1
#
_cell.length_a   1.000
_cell.length_b   1.000
_cell.length_c   1.000
_cell.angle_alpha   90.00
_cell.angle_beta   90.00
_cell.angle_gamma   90.00
#
_symmetry.space_group_name_H-M   'P 1'
#
loop_
_entity.id
_entity.type
_entity.pdbx_description
1 polymer ?
#
loop_
_entity_poly.entity_id
_entity_poly.type
_entity_poly.pdbx_seq_one_letter_code
_entity_poly.pdbx_strand_id
1 'polypeptide(L)'
;MVILSNKDEWRVYPTELVKRSKDGLVSVRNTLEELENAGYVRTYKKSLGRGKGVEYFRFCADRKISDEIFESLKTNLNQTLQS
;
A
#
# COMPACT_ATOMS: atom_id res chain seq x y z
N MET A 1 -7.21 15.88 9.63
CA MET A 1 -7.00 15.54 8.21
C MET A 1 -6.34 14.16 8.15
N VAL A 2 -7.12 13.09 7.92
CA VAL A 2 -6.60 11.71 7.91
C VAL A 2 -6.51 11.26 6.46
N ILE A 3 -5.27 11.12 5.95
CA ILE A 3 -4.99 10.72 4.56
C ILE A 3 -5.56 9.32 4.25
N LEU A 4 -5.87 8.53 5.27
CA LEU A 4 -6.15 7.08 5.17
C LEU A 4 -7.60 6.66 5.47
N SER A 5 -8.52 7.60 5.73
CA SER A 5 -9.88 7.25 6.21
C SER A 5 -10.92 6.99 5.11
N ASN A 6 -10.53 6.84 3.83
CA ASN A 6 -11.49 6.50 2.78
C ASN A 6 -11.36 5.03 2.40
N LYS A 7 -12.36 4.27 2.89
CA LYS A 7 -12.68 2.83 2.73
C LYS A 7 -12.52 2.11 4.08
N ASP A 8 -13.49 1.23 4.42
CA ASP A 8 -13.45 0.43 5.66
C ASP A 8 -12.15 -0.39 5.78
N GLU A 9 -11.58 -0.71 4.62
CA GLU A 9 -10.24 -1.25 4.48
C GLU A 9 -9.21 -0.11 4.55
N TRP A 10 -8.46 -0.02 5.65
CA TRP A 10 -7.36 0.95 5.85
C TRP A 10 -6.22 0.71 4.84
N ARG A 11 -6.44 1.05 3.58
CA ARG A 11 -5.58 0.77 2.43
C ARG A 11 -5.20 2.06 1.69
N VAL A 12 -3.96 2.11 1.22
CA VAL A 12 -3.44 3.25 0.46
C VAL A 12 -3.70 3.06 -1.04
N TYR A 13 -4.61 3.86 -1.58
CA TYR A 13 -4.94 3.87 -3.01
C TYR A 13 -4.36 5.11 -3.70
N PRO A 14 -3.50 4.96 -4.73
CA PRO A 14 -2.95 6.11 -5.47
C PRO A 14 -4.04 6.99 -6.08
N THR A 15 -5.15 6.40 -6.55
CA THR A 15 -6.29 7.14 -7.10
C THR A 15 -6.96 8.03 -6.07
N GLU A 16 -7.01 7.61 -4.80
CA GLU A 16 -7.58 8.40 -3.72
C GLU A 16 -6.61 9.51 -3.27
N LEU A 17 -5.30 9.23 -3.28
CA LEU A 17 -4.26 10.25 -3.05
C LEU A 17 -4.33 11.36 -4.11
N VAL A 18 -4.56 11.02 -5.38
CA VAL A 18 -4.72 12.01 -6.46
C VAL A 18 -5.93 12.89 -6.25
N LYS A 19 -7.07 12.34 -5.84
CA LYS A 19 -8.28 13.16 -5.56
C LYS A 19 -8.06 14.18 -4.44
N ARG A 20 -7.13 13.87 -3.52
CA ARG A 20 -6.83 14.68 -2.33
C ARG A 20 -5.61 15.58 -2.52
N SER A 21 -4.80 15.34 -3.54
CA SER A 21 -3.66 16.17 -3.91
C SER A 21 -4.02 17.12 -5.05
N LYS A 22 -3.21 18.17 -5.22
CA LYS A 22 -3.20 19.00 -6.43
C LYS A 22 -2.42 18.32 -7.57
N ASP A 23 -1.67 17.28 -7.25
CA ASP A 23 -0.78 16.59 -8.17
C ASP A 23 -1.51 15.52 -9.00
N GLY A 24 -1.01 15.33 -10.23
CA GLY A 24 -1.52 14.31 -11.13
C GLY A 24 -1.13 12.88 -10.71
N LEU A 25 -1.82 11.90 -11.29
CA LEU A 25 -1.61 10.47 -11.01
C LEU A 25 -0.18 9.98 -11.22
N VAL A 26 0.52 10.52 -12.22
CA VAL A 26 1.93 10.17 -12.48
C VAL A 26 2.82 10.63 -11.34
N SER A 27 2.63 11.87 -10.87
CA SER A 27 3.43 12.42 -9.77
C SER A 27 3.21 11.63 -8.48
N VAL A 28 1.95 11.31 -8.13
CA VAL A 28 1.65 10.48 -6.95
C VAL A 28 2.30 9.09 -7.04
N ARG A 29 2.32 8.47 -8.22
CA ARG A 29 2.99 7.18 -8.43
C ARG A 29 4.49 7.30 -8.24
N ASN A 30 5.11 8.31 -8.83
CA ASN A 30 6.54 8.55 -8.70
C ASN A 30 6.93 8.77 -7.23
N THR A 31 6.16 9.57 -6.49
CA THR A 31 6.40 9.77 -5.04
C THR A 31 6.28 8.46 -4.25
N LEU A 32 5.30 7.61 -4.57
CA LEU A 32 5.19 6.31 -3.91
C LEU A 32 6.37 5.38 -4.25
N GLU A 33 6.86 5.42 -5.49
CA GLU A 33 8.06 4.66 -5.91
C GLU A 33 9.32 5.18 -5.21
N GLU A 34 9.49 6.50 -5.07
CA GLU A 34 10.58 7.12 -4.30
C GLU A 34 10.56 6.68 -2.82
N LEU A 35 9.38 6.68 -2.20
CA LEU A 35 9.22 6.22 -0.82
C LEU A 35 9.45 4.71 -0.66
N GLU A 36 9.10 3.92 -1.68
CA GLU A 36 9.38 2.49 -1.71
C GLU A 36 10.88 2.22 -1.81
N ASN A 37 11.58 2.93 -2.69
CA ASN A 37 13.03 2.88 -2.82
C ASN A 37 13.76 3.35 -1.56
N ALA A 38 13.19 4.33 -0.84
CA ALA A 38 13.73 4.80 0.43
C ALA A 38 13.41 3.86 1.63
N GLY A 39 12.52 2.88 1.44
CA GLY A 39 12.14 1.87 2.43
C GLY A 39 11.03 2.29 3.40
N TYR A 40 10.36 3.42 3.15
CA TYR A 40 9.24 3.90 3.97
C TYR A 40 7.89 3.33 3.51
N VAL A 41 7.83 2.87 2.26
CA VAL A 41 6.69 2.15 1.70
C VAL A 41 7.13 0.76 1.27
N ARG A 42 6.28 -0.24 1.47
CA ARG A 42 6.47 -1.58 0.90
C ARG A 42 5.19 -2.06 0.26
N THR A 43 5.27 -2.48 -1.00
CA THR A 43 4.11 -3.00 -1.74
C THR A 43 4.09 -4.53 -1.74
N TYR A 44 3.02 -5.12 -1.23
CA TYR A 44 2.72 -6.54 -1.38
C TYR A 44 1.68 -6.77 -2.48
N LYS A 45 2.07 -7.57 -3.47
CA LYS A 45 1.22 -7.97 -4.61
C LYS A 45 0.61 -9.33 -4.32
N LYS A 46 -0.71 -9.39 -4.10
CA LYS A 46 -1.43 -10.65 -3.86
C LYS A 46 -2.23 -11.03 -5.10
N SER A 47 -1.98 -12.24 -5.63
CA SER A 47 -2.79 -12.81 -6.68
C SER A 47 -4.10 -13.35 -6.10
N LEU A 48 -5.23 -13.06 -6.74
CA LEU A 48 -6.54 -13.61 -6.37
C LEU A 48 -6.82 -14.98 -7.03
N GLY A 49 -5.86 -15.53 -7.77
CA GLY A 49 -6.00 -16.79 -8.51
C GLY A 49 -6.27 -16.59 -10.01
N ARG A 50 -6.48 -17.71 -10.72
CA ARG A 50 -6.59 -17.71 -12.19
C ARG A 50 -7.77 -16.84 -12.65
N GLY A 51 -7.47 -15.80 -13.43
CA GLY A 51 -8.47 -14.90 -14.03
C GLY A 51 -9.08 -13.86 -13.09
N LYS A 52 -8.72 -13.85 -11.79
CA LYS A 52 -9.32 -12.95 -10.79
C LYS A 52 -8.53 -11.66 -10.54
N GLY A 53 -7.41 -11.49 -11.24
CA GLY A 53 -6.58 -10.29 -11.12
C GLY A 53 -5.66 -10.29 -9.90
N VAL A 54 -5.17 -9.11 -9.59
CA VAL A 54 -4.14 -8.86 -8.57
C VAL A 54 -4.55 -7.68 -7.71
N GLU A 55 -4.39 -7.81 -6.40
CA GLU A 55 -4.50 -6.70 -5.47
C GLU A 55 -3.13 -6.22 -4.99
N TYR A 56 -3.03 -4.91 -4.76
CA TYR A 56 -1.84 -4.25 -4.25
C TYR A 56 -2.12 -3.73 -2.84
N PHE A 57 -1.28 -4.14 -1.89
CA PHE A 57 -1.31 -3.70 -0.51
C PHE A 57 -0.06 -2.89 -0.23
N ARG A 58 -0.21 -1.63 0.17
CA ARG A 58 0.90 -0.75 0.52
C ARG A 58 0.95 -0.55 2.02
N PHE A 59 2.08 -0.88 2.62
CA PHE A 59 2.39 -0.57 4.01
C PHE A 59 3.23 0.70 4.04
N CYS A 60 2.82 1.67 4.85
CA CYS A 60 3.51 2.94 5.04
C CYS A 60 3.90 3.07 6.51
N ALA A 61 5.11 3.53 6.80
CA ALA A 61 5.57 3.78 8.15
C ALA A 61 6.54 4.97 8.21
N ASP A 62 6.57 5.65 9.36
CA ASP A 62 7.51 6.76 9.60
C ASP A 62 8.96 6.29 9.78
N ARG A 63 9.16 4.98 9.97
CA ARG A 63 10.47 4.32 10.03
C ARG A 63 10.60 3.36 8.86
N LYS A 64 11.84 3.13 8.43
CA LYS A 64 12.14 2.15 7.38
C LYS A 64 11.60 0.77 7.77
N ILE A 65 10.88 0.15 6.84
CA ILE A 65 10.32 -1.19 7.00
C ILE A 65 11.40 -2.19 6.59
N SER A 66 12.01 -2.83 7.58
CA SER A 66 12.95 -3.94 7.35
C SER A 66 12.22 -5.14 6.74
N ASP A 67 12.98 -6.05 6.14
CA ASP A 67 12.41 -7.26 5.52
C ASP A 67 11.70 -8.14 6.55
N GLU A 68 12.24 -8.27 7.75
CA GLU A 68 11.62 -9.03 8.85
C GLU A 68 10.24 -8.46 9.24
N ILE A 69 10.16 -7.14 9.38
CA ILE A 69 8.89 -6.44 9.67
C ILE A 69 7.94 -6.64 8.50
N PHE A 70 8.42 -6.54 7.26
CA PHE A 70 7.60 -6.71 6.07
C PHE A 70 6.98 -8.10 5.97
N GLU A 71 7.73 -9.17 6.26
CA GLU A 71 7.19 -10.54 6.28
C GLU A 71 6.15 -10.75 7.39
N SER A 72 6.39 -10.15 8.56
CA SER A 72 5.39 -10.15 9.64
C SER A 72 4.10 -9.46 9.21
N LEU A 73 4.20 -8.27 8.60
CA LEU A 73 3.04 -7.53 8.08
C LEU A 73 2.28 -8.32 7.02
N LYS A 74 2.96 -9.00 6.10
CA LYS A 74 2.32 -9.89 5.11
C LYS A 74 1.57 -11.04 5.77
N THR A 75 2.16 -11.65 6.78
CA THR A 75 1.55 -12.78 7.51
C THR A 75 0.25 -12.34 8.19
N ASN A 76 0.31 -11.25 8.96
CA ASN A 76 -0.85 -10.66 9.63
C ASN A 76 -1.95 -10.27 8.62
N LEU A 77 -1.58 -9.65 7.50
CA LEU A 77 -2.51 -9.31 6.43
C LEU A 77 -3.18 -10.57 5.86
N ASN A 78 -2.41 -11.61 5.58
CA ASN A 78 -2.95 -12.85 5.02
C ASN A 78 -3.90 -13.57 5.98
N GLN A 79 -3.62 -13.54 7.28
CA GLN A 79 -4.53 -14.04 8.31
C GLN A 79 -5.83 -13.24 8.34
N THR A 80 -5.75 -11.91 8.32
CA THR A 80 -6.92 -11.01 8.33
C THR A 80 -7.81 -11.17 7.08
N LEU A 81 -7.22 -11.57 5.94
CA LEU A 81 -7.96 -11.81 4.70
C LEU A 81 -8.57 -13.22 4.61
N GLN A 82 -8.19 -14.13 5.52
CA GLN A 82 -8.73 -15.50 5.58
C GLN A 82 -9.86 -15.64 6.60
N SER A 83 -9.93 -14.73 7.59
CA SER A 83 -11.02 -14.58 8.55
C SER A 83 -12.22 -13.86 7.95
#